data_AF-A0A1S7ASL3-F1
#
_entry.id   AF-A0A1S7ASL3-F1
#
_cell.length_a   1.000
_cell.length_b   1.000
_cell.length_c   1.000
_cell.angle_alpha   90.00
_cell.angle_beta   90.00
_cell.angle_gamma   90.00
#
_symmetry.space_group_name_H-M   'P 1'
#
loop_
_entity.id
_entity.type
_entity.pdbx_description
1 polymer ?
#
loop_
_entity_poly.entity_id
_entity_poly.type
_entity_poly.pdbx_seq_one_letter_code
_entity_poly.pdbx_strand_id
1 'polypeptide(L)'
;MAGLLFGTAGIPYSTPKHTTQNGIHRVAELGLDGMEIEFVRGVYMKAPDTNPVRILSDLLRIKLSAHAPYYLNFNAVEENKVKMSQHLLYQSAKMAHLCGAGSLVFHPGFYLTDSPSAAYESIRDNIRPVASRLQEEGFDITLRPEVSGKVTQFGDLKETMALCSEIPGLLPTIDFSHYHARTGKYNSYSEFSFMLSTMADYLGENAVLNMHIHVSGIDYSPRGEKQHLNLADSDFNYKELLLALRDRGCAGLVICESPNIEEDALLLKETYFSLA
;
A
#
# COMPACT_ATOMS: atom_id res chain seq x y z
N MET A 1 -16.73 13.16 9.85
CA MET A 1 -15.29 13.41 9.59
C MET A 1 -14.73 12.14 9.01
N ALA A 2 -14.05 12.20 7.86
CA ALA A 2 -13.34 11.04 7.34
C ALA A 2 -12.16 10.76 8.26
N GLY A 3 -12.07 9.54 8.81
CA GLY A 3 -10.99 9.10 9.68
C GLY A 3 -10.22 7.95 9.04
N LEU A 4 -9.36 7.29 9.81
CA LEU A 4 -8.71 6.06 9.37
C LEU A 4 -9.71 4.89 9.35
N LEU A 5 -9.63 4.12 8.28
CA LEU A 5 -10.28 2.83 8.10
C LEU A 5 -9.23 1.74 8.26
N PHE A 6 -9.58 0.61 8.90
CA PHE A 6 -8.66 -0.49 9.14
C PHE A 6 -9.08 -1.74 8.39
N GLY A 7 -8.14 -2.39 7.73
CA GLY A 7 -8.41 -3.53 6.87
C GLY A 7 -7.30 -4.56 6.85
N THR A 8 -7.60 -5.70 6.23
CA THR A 8 -6.67 -6.83 6.08
C THR A 8 -5.92 -6.76 4.75
N ALA A 9 -4.65 -7.18 4.76
CA ALA A 9 -3.97 -7.59 3.54
C ALA A 9 -4.51 -8.96 3.12
N GLY A 10 -5.20 -9.02 1.99
CA GLY A 10 -5.81 -10.26 1.52
C GLY A 10 -7.05 -10.68 2.31
N ILE A 11 -7.46 -11.92 2.07
CA ILE A 11 -8.67 -12.52 2.63
C ILE A 11 -8.37 -13.02 4.05
N PRO A 12 -9.16 -12.64 5.09
CA PRO A 12 -8.98 -13.14 6.45
C PRO A 12 -8.91 -14.67 6.51
N TYR A 13 -8.03 -15.23 7.34
CA TYR A 13 -7.88 -16.69 7.46
C TYR A 13 -9.13 -17.38 7.98
N SER A 14 -9.91 -16.70 8.82
CA SER A 14 -11.16 -17.19 9.36
C SER A 14 -12.31 -17.26 8.33
N THR A 15 -12.05 -16.92 7.05
CA THR A 15 -13.04 -16.98 5.97
C THR A 15 -13.41 -18.42 5.56
N PRO A 16 -14.68 -18.85 5.70
CA PRO A 16 -15.13 -20.18 5.28
C PRO A 16 -15.21 -20.25 3.75
N LYS A 17 -14.13 -20.71 3.12
CA LYS A 17 -13.78 -20.69 1.67
C LYS A 17 -13.15 -19.39 1.21
N HIS A 18 -11.89 -19.50 0.81
CA HIS A 18 -10.99 -18.41 0.49
C HIS A 18 -11.26 -17.80 -0.91
N THR A 19 -12.35 -17.04 -1.01
CA THR A 19 -12.72 -16.27 -2.22
C THR A 19 -12.82 -14.79 -1.85
N THR A 20 -12.58 -13.89 -2.81
CA THR A 20 -12.64 -12.43 -2.58
C THR A 20 -13.98 -11.99 -1.98
N GLN A 21 -15.10 -12.54 -2.48
CA GLN A 21 -16.44 -12.20 -1.99
C GLN A 21 -16.66 -12.65 -0.54
N ASN A 22 -16.25 -13.88 -0.21
CA ASN A 22 -16.35 -14.36 1.17
C ASN A 22 -15.40 -13.59 2.10
N GLY A 23 -14.24 -13.16 1.61
CA GLY A 23 -13.34 -12.28 2.34
C GLY A 23 -14.01 -10.95 2.70
N ILE A 24 -14.70 -10.31 1.74
CA ILE A 24 -15.45 -9.08 2.00
C ILE A 24 -16.55 -9.30 3.06
N HIS A 25 -17.30 -10.41 2.96
CA HIS A 25 -18.25 -10.79 4.01
C HIS A 25 -17.56 -10.93 5.37
N ARG A 26 -16.42 -11.62 5.39
CA ARG A 26 -15.69 -11.90 6.63
C ARG A 26 -15.13 -10.63 7.27
N VAL A 27 -14.56 -9.72 6.48
CA VAL A 27 -14.12 -8.40 6.95
C VAL A 27 -15.28 -7.62 7.58
N ALA A 28 -16.46 -7.65 6.95
CA ALA A 28 -17.65 -7.02 7.52
C ALA A 28 -18.12 -7.67 8.83
N GLU A 29 -18.13 -9.00 8.92
CA GLU A 29 -18.47 -9.75 10.14
C GLU A 29 -17.51 -9.48 11.30
N LEU A 30 -16.22 -9.30 11.00
CA LEU A 30 -15.18 -8.96 11.97
C LEU A 30 -15.29 -7.49 12.43
N GLY A 31 -16.08 -6.66 11.75
CA GLY A 31 -16.19 -5.24 12.04
C GLY A 31 -14.98 -4.41 11.56
N LEU A 32 -14.23 -4.92 10.59
CA LEU A 32 -13.18 -4.17 9.88
C LEU A 32 -13.79 -3.34 8.74
N ASP A 33 -13.05 -2.36 8.26
CA ASP A 33 -13.55 -1.35 7.32
C ASP A 33 -13.10 -1.57 5.88
N GLY A 34 -12.06 -2.38 5.66
CA GLY A 34 -11.48 -2.56 4.34
C GLY A 34 -10.73 -3.87 4.13
N MET A 35 -10.40 -4.14 2.88
CA MET A 35 -9.64 -5.31 2.46
C MET A 35 -8.78 -4.94 1.24
N GLU A 36 -7.52 -5.33 1.27
CA GLU A 36 -6.64 -5.22 0.10
C GLU A 36 -6.67 -6.52 -0.72
N ILE A 37 -7.00 -6.40 -2.01
CA ILE A 37 -6.98 -7.53 -2.94
C ILE A 37 -5.55 -7.80 -3.39
N GLU A 38 -5.01 -8.95 -3.02
CA GLU A 38 -3.64 -9.32 -3.36
C GLU A 38 -3.52 -9.93 -4.77
N PHE A 39 -3.03 -9.15 -5.74
CA PHE A 39 -2.54 -9.68 -7.02
C PHE A 39 -1.05 -10.03 -6.97
N VAL A 40 -0.47 -10.16 -5.78
CA VAL A 40 0.98 -10.32 -5.53
C VAL A 40 1.62 -11.46 -6.33
N ARG A 41 0.87 -12.55 -6.62
CA ARG A 41 1.31 -13.71 -7.42
C ARG A 41 0.68 -13.78 -8.82
N GLY A 42 -0.09 -12.78 -9.21
CA GLY A 42 -0.75 -12.69 -10.52
C GLY A 42 -2.16 -12.09 -10.43
N VAL A 43 -2.57 -11.45 -11.54
CA VAL A 43 -3.91 -10.88 -11.68
C VAL A 43 -4.89 -12.00 -12.06
N TYR A 44 -5.48 -12.63 -11.05
CA TYR A 44 -6.42 -13.74 -11.23
C TYR A 44 -7.85 -13.28 -11.62
N MET A 45 -8.17 -12.02 -11.32
CA MET A 45 -9.51 -11.46 -11.52
C MET A 45 -9.79 -11.23 -13.00
N LYS A 46 -10.98 -11.63 -13.46
CA LYS A 46 -11.46 -11.36 -14.83
C LYS A 46 -12.64 -10.41 -14.78
N ALA A 47 -12.87 -9.66 -15.86
CA ALA A 47 -13.93 -8.66 -15.94
C ALA A 47 -15.35 -9.16 -15.54
N PRO A 48 -15.78 -10.40 -15.84
CA PRO A 48 -17.07 -10.90 -15.34
C PRO A 48 -17.13 -11.06 -13.81
N ASP A 49 -16.00 -11.31 -13.17
CA ASP A 49 -15.89 -11.61 -11.74
C ASP A 49 -15.80 -10.32 -10.88
N THR A 50 -15.44 -9.18 -11.50
CA THR A 50 -15.24 -7.91 -10.79
C THR A 50 -16.55 -7.24 -10.34
N ASN A 51 -17.62 -7.36 -11.13
CA ASN A 51 -18.91 -6.74 -10.83
C ASN A 51 -19.53 -7.25 -9.52
N PRO A 52 -19.61 -8.58 -9.27
CA PRO A 52 -20.05 -9.10 -7.99
C PRO A 52 -19.22 -8.60 -6.79
N VAL A 53 -17.90 -8.46 -6.97
CA VAL A 53 -16.99 -7.94 -5.93
C VAL A 53 -17.37 -6.50 -5.57
N ARG A 54 -17.49 -5.62 -6.58
CA ARG A 54 -17.87 -4.20 -6.39
C ARG A 54 -19.23 -4.05 -5.71
N ILE A 55 -20.25 -4.76 -6.22
CA ILE A 55 -21.62 -4.69 -5.66
C ILE A 55 -21.60 -5.09 -4.19
N LEU A 56 -20.87 -6.15 -3.85
CA LEU A 56 -20.80 -6.64 -2.48
C LEU A 56 -20.06 -5.68 -1.55
N SER A 57 -18.91 -5.14 -1.98
CA SER A 57 -18.16 -4.16 -1.19
C SER A 57 -18.96 -2.89 -0.94
N ASP A 58 -19.69 -2.41 -1.95
CA ASP A 58 -20.55 -1.23 -1.81
C ASP A 58 -21.73 -1.49 -0.85
N LEU A 59 -22.37 -2.66 -0.95
CA LEU A 59 -23.48 -3.06 -0.09
C LEU A 59 -23.06 -3.16 1.38
N LEU A 60 -21.88 -3.75 1.63
CA LEU A 60 -21.33 -3.93 2.97
C LEU A 60 -20.48 -2.75 3.45
N ARG A 61 -20.30 -1.72 2.62
CA ARG A 61 -19.48 -0.53 2.88
C ARG A 61 -18.03 -0.87 3.24
N ILE A 62 -17.48 -1.89 2.60
CA ILE A 62 -16.09 -2.30 2.76
C ILE A 62 -15.23 -1.56 1.73
N LYS A 63 -14.23 -0.81 2.19
CA LYS A 63 -13.30 -0.12 1.31
C LYS A 63 -12.31 -1.12 0.71
N LEU A 64 -12.15 -1.07 -0.60
CA LEU A 64 -11.19 -1.93 -1.31
C LEU A 64 -9.97 -1.13 -1.78
N SER A 65 -8.81 -1.75 -1.63
CA SER A 65 -7.57 -1.48 -2.37
C SER A 65 -7.11 -2.77 -3.06
N ALA A 66 -6.03 -2.70 -3.82
CA ALA A 66 -5.37 -3.88 -4.35
C ALA A 66 -3.85 -3.73 -4.32
N HIS A 67 -3.13 -4.84 -4.26
CA HIS A 67 -1.68 -4.88 -4.36
C HIS A 67 -1.26 -5.54 -5.68
N ALA A 68 -0.41 -4.88 -6.45
CA ALA A 68 0.12 -5.41 -7.71
C ALA A 68 1.15 -6.55 -7.47
N PRO A 69 1.52 -7.31 -8.51
CA PRO A 69 2.52 -8.37 -8.36
C PRO A 69 3.86 -7.87 -7.81
N TYR A 70 4.51 -8.63 -6.91
CA TYR A 70 5.77 -8.21 -6.27
C TYR A 70 6.98 -8.15 -7.22
N TYR A 71 6.84 -8.72 -8.43
CA TYR A 71 7.90 -8.88 -9.41
C TYR A 71 7.91 -7.81 -10.51
N LEU A 72 7.19 -6.70 -10.31
CA LEU A 72 7.35 -5.51 -11.14
C LEU A 72 8.77 -4.95 -10.99
N ASN A 73 9.36 -4.52 -12.11
CA ASN A 73 10.62 -3.78 -12.10
C ASN A 73 10.68 -2.81 -13.28
N PHE A 74 10.39 -1.54 -13.01
CA PHE A 74 10.46 -0.45 -13.99
C PHE A 74 11.90 0.01 -14.28
N ASN A 75 12.90 -0.50 -13.54
CA ASN A 75 14.33 -0.31 -13.81
C ASN A 75 15.01 -1.59 -14.33
N ALA A 76 14.26 -2.54 -14.90
CA ALA A 76 14.88 -3.75 -15.41
C ALA A 76 15.79 -3.46 -16.62
N VAL A 77 16.95 -4.14 -16.68
CA VAL A 77 17.89 -4.04 -17.82
C VAL A 77 17.24 -4.53 -19.12
N GLU A 78 16.45 -5.60 -19.04
CA GLU A 78 15.78 -6.15 -20.20
C GLU A 78 14.47 -5.42 -20.49
N GLU A 79 14.38 -4.79 -21.67
CA GLU A 79 13.22 -4.03 -22.12
C GLU A 79 11.90 -4.84 -22.03
N ASN A 80 11.96 -6.15 -22.29
CA ASN A 80 10.80 -7.04 -22.16
C ASN A 80 10.27 -7.12 -20.71
N LYS A 81 11.13 -7.05 -19.69
CA LYS A 81 10.70 -7.02 -18.29
C LYS A 81 10.07 -5.68 -17.92
N VAL A 82 10.58 -4.57 -18.46
CA VAL A 82 9.97 -3.24 -18.31
C VAL A 82 8.57 -3.23 -18.92
N LYS A 83 8.42 -3.67 -20.18
CA LYS A 83 7.13 -3.79 -20.87
C LYS A 83 6.15 -4.70 -20.14
N MET A 84 6.64 -5.82 -19.60
CA MET A 84 5.83 -6.71 -18.76
C MET A 84 5.35 -6.01 -17.48
N SER A 85 6.24 -5.25 -16.83
CA SER A 85 5.88 -4.49 -15.62
C SER A 85 4.82 -3.43 -15.92
N GLN A 86 4.95 -2.71 -17.04
CA GLN A 86 3.93 -1.76 -17.50
C GLN A 86 2.59 -2.45 -17.78
N HIS A 87 2.62 -3.60 -18.46
CA HIS A 87 1.42 -4.37 -18.75
C HIS A 87 0.73 -4.83 -17.45
N LEU A 88 1.48 -5.40 -16.52
CA LEU A 88 0.94 -5.90 -15.25
C LEU A 88 0.39 -4.78 -14.38
N LEU A 89 1.09 -3.65 -14.25
CA LEU A 89 0.59 -2.50 -13.50
C LEU A 89 -0.74 -2.00 -14.09
N TYR A 90 -0.81 -1.85 -15.41
CA TYR A 90 -2.06 -1.46 -16.09
C TYR A 90 -3.18 -2.50 -15.86
N GLN A 91 -2.90 -3.79 -16.03
CA GLN A 91 -3.93 -4.83 -15.83
C GLN A 91 -4.40 -4.91 -14.38
N SER A 92 -3.49 -4.83 -13.41
CA SER A 92 -3.81 -4.77 -11.99
C SER A 92 -4.68 -3.57 -11.67
N ALA A 93 -4.33 -2.38 -12.17
CA ALA A 93 -5.08 -1.15 -11.92
C ALA A 93 -6.48 -1.22 -12.53
N LYS A 94 -6.58 -1.72 -13.77
CA LYS A 94 -7.85 -1.94 -14.45
C LYS A 94 -8.75 -2.90 -13.69
N MET A 95 -8.24 -4.07 -13.29
CA MET A 95 -9.04 -5.05 -12.56
C MET A 95 -9.41 -4.55 -11.16
N ALA A 96 -8.49 -3.89 -10.46
CA ALA A 96 -8.75 -3.27 -9.16
C ALA A 96 -9.86 -2.22 -9.25
N HIS A 97 -9.77 -1.30 -10.22
CA HIS A 97 -10.81 -0.31 -10.47
C HIS A 97 -12.16 -1.01 -10.70
N LEU A 98 -12.22 -2.01 -11.58
CA LEU A 98 -13.46 -2.74 -11.87
C LEU A 98 -14.04 -3.45 -10.63
N CYS A 99 -13.19 -3.93 -9.71
CA CYS A 99 -13.62 -4.46 -8.40
C CYS A 99 -14.16 -3.39 -7.45
N GLY A 100 -14.02 -2.10 -7.75
CA GLY A 100 -14.37 -0.99 -6.86
C GLY A 100 -13.23 -0.53 -5.94
N ALA A 101 -12.00 -1.01 -6.17
CA ALA A 101 -10.85 -0.55 -5.41
C ALA A 101 -10.46 0.88 -5.82
N GLY A 102 -10.16 1.71 -4.82
CA GLY A 102 -9.77 3.12 -5.04
C GLY A 102 -8.27 3.34 -5.24
N SER A 103 -7.46 2.39 -4.78
CA SER A 103 -5.99 2.44 -4.82
C SER A 103 -5.42 1.13 -5.34
N LEU A 104 -4.31 1.20 -6.09
CA LEU A 104 -3.45 0.07 -6.39
C LEU A 104 -2.04 0.32 -5.84
N VAL A 105 -1.63 -0.47 -4.86
CA VAL A 105 -0.28 -0.45 -4.28
C VAL A 105 0.67 -1.26 -5.16
N PHE A 106 1.93 -0.81 -5.25
CA PHE A 106 2.97 -1.56 -5.92
C PHE A 106 4.38 -1.12 -5.49
N HIS A 107 5.33 -2.05 -5.52
CA HIS A 107 6.74 -1.71 -5.49
C HIS A 107 7.24 -1.36 -6.90
N PRO A 108 7.89 -0.19 -7.11
CA PRO A 108 8.34 0.22 -8.44
C PRO A 108 9.47 -0.66 -9.03
N GLY A 109 10.32 -1.25 -8.19
CA GLY A 109 11.41 -2.10 -8.67
C GLY A 109 12.67 -2.02 -7.81
N PHE A 110 13.81 -2.29 -8.44
CA PHE A 110 15.11 -2.41 -7.78
C PHE A 110 16.14 -1.49 -8.43
N TYR A 111 17.11 -0.98 -7.66
CA TYR A 111 18.19 -0.18 -8.23
C TYR A 111 19.12 -1.00 -9.15
N LEU A 112 19.22 -2.32 -8.92
CA LEU A 112 20.15 -3.22 -9.61
C LEU A 112 21.60 -2.71 -9.50
N THR A 113 22.24 -2.38 -10.62
CA THR A 113 23.60 -1.83 -10.69
C THR A 113 23.62 -0.31 -10.89
N ASP A 114 22.46 0.31 -11.06
CA ASP A 114 22.36 1.73 -11.34
C ASP A 114 22.52 2.58 -10.07
N SER A 115 22.93 3.83 -10.25
CA SER A 115 22.84 4.81 -9.17
C SER A 115 21.36 5.09 -8.83
N PRO A 116 21.05 5.52 -7.59
CA PRO A 116 19.70 5.92 -7.22
C PRO A 116 19.07 6.94 -8.19
N SER A 117 19.86 7.90 -8.69
CA SER A 117 19.38 8.91 -9.65
C SER A 117 19.01 8.32 -11.02
N ALA A 118 19.84 7.41 -11.56
CA ALA A 118 19.57 6.79 -12.85
C ALA A 118 18.37 5.84 -12.76
N ALA A 119 18.28 5.06 -11.68
CA ALA A 119 17.12 4.21 -11.40
C ALA A 119 15.84 5.04 -11.24
N TYR A 120 15.90 6.19 -10.57
CA TYR A 120 14.77 7.10 -10.40
C TYR A 120 14.23 7.59 -11.75
N GLU A 121 15.10 8.09 -12.63
CA GLU A 121 14.71 8.57 -13.97
C GLU A 121 14.05 7.45 -14.79
N SER A 122 14.67 6.27 -14.82
CA SER A 122 14.15 5.09 -15.50
C SER A 122 12.78 4.66 -14.99
N ILE A 123 12.61 4.56 -13.66
CA ILE A 123 11.34 4.18 -13.02
C ILE A 123 10.25 5.20 -13.32
N ARG A 124 10.55 6.49 -13.16
CA ARG A 124 9.60 7.57 -13.45
C ARG A 124 9.13 7.52 -14.90
N ASP A 125 10.06 7.41 -15.84
CA ASP A 125 9.77 7.48 -17.26
C ASP A 125 9.00 6.24 -17.74
N ASN A 126 9.19 5.08 -17.08
CA ASN A 126 8.46 3.86 -17.38
C ASN A 126 7.09 3.75 -16.70
N ILE A 127 6.85 4.40 -15.55
CA ILE A 127 5.55 4.46 -14.87
C ILE A 127 4.62 5.48 -15.51
N ARG A 128 5.16 6.67 -15.87
CA ARG A 128 4.39 7.79 -16.44
C ARG A 128 3.42 7.38 -17.56
N PRO A 129 3.81 6.61 -18.60
CA PRO A 129 2.89 6.22 -19.68
C PRO A 129 1.75 5.31 -19.19
N VAL A 130 1.96 4.50 -18.14
CA VAL A 130 0.91 3.67 -17.56
C VAL A 130 -0.13 4.53 -16.85
N ALA A 131 0.33 5.50 -16.05
CA ALA A 131 -0.55 6.45 -15.35
C ALA A 131 -1.36 7.30 -16.34
N SER A 132 -0.70 7.87 -17.37
CA SER A 132 -1.38 8.66 -18.41
C SER A 132 -2.45 7.83 -19.14
N ARG A 133 -2.12 6.60 -19.52
CA ARG A 133 -3.08 5.71 -20.19
C ARG A 133 -4.30 5.40 -19.33
N LEU A 134 -4.13 5.15 -18.03
CA LEU A 134 -5.26 4.89 -17.13
C LEU A 134 -6.19 6.11 -17.04
N GLN A 135 -5.62 7.31 -16.98
CA GLN A 135 -6.38 8.56 -16.97
C GLN A 135 -7.12 8.81 -18.29
N GLU A 136 -6.43 8.63 -19.43
CA GLU A 136 -7.00 8.78 -20.78
C GLU A 136 -8.17 7.81 -21.03
N GLU A 137 -8.07 6.58 -20.52
CA GLU A 137 -9.12 5.57 -20.60
C GLU A 137 -10.22 5.74 -19.52
N GLY A 138 -10.08 6.73 -18.63
CA GLY A 138 -11.11 7.09 -17.64
C GLY A 138 -11.19 6.17 -16.42
N PHE A 139 -10.12 5.44 -16.09
CA PHE A 139 -10.07 4.64 -14.87
C PHE A 139 -9.85 5.54 -13.65
N ASP A 140 -10.84 5.58 -12.77
CA ASP A 140 -10.75 6.26 -11.46
C ASP A 140 -10.05 5.34 -10.44
N ILE A 141 -8.71 5.36 -10.46
CA ILE A 141 -7.88 4.63 -9.50
C ILE A 141 -6.58 5.39 -9.24
N THR A 142 -6.19 5.48 -7.97
CA THR A 142 -4.89 6.06 -7.58
C THR A 142 -3.81 4.99 -7.63
N LEU A 143 -2.74 5.22 -8.38
CA LEU A 143 -1.56 4.35 -8.34
C LEU A 143 -0.71 4.73 -7.13
N ARG A 144 -0.31 3.73 -6.33
CA ARG A 144 0.41 3.95 -5.09
C ARG A 144 1.76 3.26 -5.02
N PRO A 145 2.85 3.93 -5.45
CA PRO A 145 4.17 3.38 -5.21
C PRO A 145 4.42 3.34 -3.71
N GLU A 146 4.95 2.22 -3.24
CA GLU A 146 5.15 1.96 -1.82
C GLU A 146 6.58 2.24 -1.37
N VAL A 147 6.70 2.84 -0.18
CA VAL A 147 7.99 2.95 0.53
C VAL A 147 8.48 1.55 0.90
N SER A 148 9.66 1.16 0.42
CA SER A 148 10.13 -0.24 0.49
C SER A 148 11.08 -0.52 1.66
N GLY A 149 11.01 -1.74 2.20
CA GLY A 149 11.80 -2.16 3.35
C GLY A 149 13.25 -2.57 3.06
N LYS A 150 13.58 -2.88 1.79
CA LYS A 150 14.91 -3.37 1.40
C LYS A 150 15.75 -2.25 0.78
N VAL A 151 17.00 -2.10 1.21
CA VAL A 151 17.92 -1.06 0.68
C VAL A 151 18.25 -1.23 -0.82
N THR A 152 18.04 -2.42 -1.37
CA THR A 152 18.23 -2.72 -2.80
C THR A 152 16.99 -2.42 -3.64
N GLN A 153 15.82 -2.22 -3.01
CA GLN A 153 14.59 -1.82 -3.66
C GLN A 153 14.48 -0.30 -3.72
N PHE A 154 13.99 0.17 -4.86
CA PHE A 154 13.57 1.56 -5.00
C PHE A 154 12.41 1.85 -4.05
N GLY A 155 12.36 3.08 -3.53
CA GLY A 155 11.28 3.51 -2.64
C GLY A 155 11.79 3.93 -1.27
N ASP A 156 12.87 4.72 -1.22
CA ASP A 156 13.07 5.58 -0.05
C ASP A 156 11.89 6.56 0.08
N LEU A 157 11.65 7.09 1.29
CA LEU A 157 10.59 8.06 1.55
C LEU A 157 10.66 9.24 0.58
N LYS A 158 11.82 9.87 0.40
CA LYS A 158 11.93 11.07 -0.45
C LYS A 158 11.76 10.75 -1.94
N GLU A 159 12.33 9.63 -2.39
CA GLU A 159 12.16 9.16 -3.77
C GLU A 159 10.69 8.90 -4.08
N THR A 160 9.97 8.26 -3.16
CA THR A 160 8.55 7.95 -3.33
C THR A 160 7.70 9.21 -3.37
N MET A 161 7.95 10.17 -2.48
CA MET A 161 7.23 11.45 -2.47
C MET A 161 7.51 12.28 -3.74
N ALA A 162 8.77 12.34 -4.19
CA ALA A 162 9.15 13.03 -5.42
C ALA A 162 8.48 12.40 -6.65
N LEU A 163 8.45 11.07 -6.73
CA LEU A 163 7.79 10.36 -7.82
C LEU A 163 6.29 10.69 -7.88
N CYS A 164 5.62 10.75 -6.72
CA CYS A 164 4.20 11.09 -6.62
C CYS A 164 3.91 12.56 -6.95
N SER A 165 4.84 13.48 -6.69
CA SER A 165 4.65 14.90 -7.05
C SER A 165 4.87 15.16 -8.54
N GLU A 166 5.68 14.34 -9.23
CA GLU A 166 6.01 14.49 -10.65
C GLU A 166 5.00 13.83 -11.62
N ILE A 167 4.23 12.84 -11.16
CA ILE A 167 3.31 12.07 -12.01
C ILE A 167 1.86 12.22 -11.51
N PRO A 168 0.98 12.92 -12.26
CA PRO A 168 -0.43 13.01 -11.92
C PRO A 168 -1.09 11.63 -11.79
N GLY A 169 -1.97 11.48 -10.80
CA GLY A 169 -2.66 10.22 -10.50
C GLY A 169 -1.92 9.29 -9.55
N LEU A 170 -0.74 9.67 -9.06
CA LEU A 170 -0.02 8.95 -8.01
C LEU A 170 -0.22 9.59 -6.63
N LEU A 171 -0.29 8.75 -5.61
CA LEU A 171 -0.10 9.10 -4.20
C LEU A 171 0.65 7.96 -3.51
N PRO A 172 1.49 8.20 -2.50
CA PRO A 172 2.28 7.13 -1.90
C PRO A 172 1.40 6.15 -1.13
N THR A 173 1.89 4.90 -1.03
CA THR A 173 1.63 4.07 0.15
C THR A 173 2.80 4.25 1.11
N ILE A 174 2.52 4.69 2.34
CA ILE A 174 3.55 4.72 3.38
C ILE A 174 3.43 3.42 4.17
N ASP A 175 4.37 2.52 3.93
CA ASP A 175 4.64 1.44 4.86
C ASP A 175 5.67 1.92 5.90
N PHE A 176 5.17 2.13 7.13
CA PHE A 176 6.00 2.59 8.23
C PHE A 176 6.92 1.48 8.76
N SER A 177 6.47 0.22 8.72
CA SER A 177 7.21 -0.95 9.15
C SER A 177 8.40 -1.20 8.21
N HIS A 178 8.18 -1.09 6.90
CA HIS A 178 9.22 -1.10 5.89
C HIS A 178 10.23 0.03 6.09
N TYR A 179 9.79 1.27 6.27
CA TYR A 179 10.75 2.35 6.42
C TYR A 179 11.58 2.23 7.70
N HIS A 180 10.98 1.70 8.76
CA HIS A 180 11.71 1.31 9.96
C HIS A 180 12.77 0.25 9.66
N ALA A 181 12.39 -0.86 9.03
CA ALA A 181 13.30 -1.93 8.66
C ALA A 181 14.45 -1.47 7.75
N ARG A 182 14.15 -0.59 6.79
CA ARG A 182 15.13 -0.04 5.83
C ARG A 182 16.22 0.78 6.52
N THR A 183 15.87 1.49 7.60
CA THR A 183 16.72 2.54 8.17
C THR A 183 17.25 2.23 9.58
N GLY A 184 16.61 1.30 10.31
CA GLY A 184 16.81 1.09 11.75
C GLY A 184 16.40 2.29 12.61
N LYS A 185 15.59 3.22 12.05
CA LYS A 185 15.09 4.46 12.66
C LYS A 185 13.61 4.60 12.36
N TYR A 186 12.98 5.75 12.66
CA TYR A 186 11.57 5.98 12.35
C TYR A 186 10.64 4.99 13.08
N ASN A 187 10.81 4.92 14.39
CA ASN A 187 10.04 4.02 15.26
C ASN A 187 9.57 4.72 16.55
N SER A 188 9.31 6.02 16.45
CA SER A 188 8.82 6.87 17.53
C SER A 188 7.88 7.95 17.01
N TYR A 189 7.04 8.50 17.87
CA TYR A 189 6.04 9.52 17.56
C TYR A 189 6.62 10.70 16.79
N SER A 190 7.79 11.20 17.21
CA SER A 190 8.44 12.35 16.58
C SER A 190 8.93 12.04 15.18
N GLU A 191 9.46 10.83 14.97
CA GLU A 191 9.94 10.39 13.67
C GLU A 191 8.77 10.07 12.71
N PHE A 192 7.69 9.44 13.20
CA PHE A 192 6.47 9.24 12.42
C PHE A 192 5.84 10.59 12.03
N SER A 193 5.78 11.53 12.97
CA SER A 193 5.32 12.90 12.70
C SER A 193 6.17 13.59 11.64
N PHE A 194 7.50 13.36 11.64
CA PHE A 194 8.39 13.89 10.61
C PHE A 194 8.12 13.27 9.22
N MET A 195 7.84 11.97 9.14
CA MET A 195 7.44 11.34 7.87
C MET A 195 6.14 11.94 7.32
N LEU A 196 5.16 12.19 8.19
CA LEU A 196 3.89 12.84 7.83
C LEU A 196 4.10 14.29 7.36
N SER A 197 4.97 15.06 8.03
CA SER A 197 5.36 16.39 7.54
C SER A 197 6.03 16.31 6.17
N THR A 198 6.94 15.36 5.97
CA THR A 198 7.62 15.18 4.68
C THR A 198 6.61 14.91 3.56
N MET A 199 5.60 14.09 3.81
CA MET A 199 4.52 13.86 2.85
C MET A 199 3.75 15.16 2.53
N ALA A 200 3.38 15.93 3.54
CA ALA A 200 2.68 17.20 3.37
C ALA A 200 3.53 18.25 2.62
N ASP A 201 4.84 18.29 2.87
CA ASP A 201 5.75 19.23 2.20
C ASP A 201 5.85 18.96 0.69
N TYR A 202 5.86 17.69 0.28
CA TYR A 202 5.97 17.29 -1.13
C TYR A 202 4.63 17.34 -1.87
N LEU A 203 3.54 16.92 -1.21
CA LEU A 203 2.26 16.62 -1.86
C LEU A 203 1.13 17.56 -1.43
N GLY A 204 1.42 18.49 -0.51
CA GLY A 204 0.47 19.41 0.09
C GLY A 204 -0.21 18.87 1.34
N GLU A 205 -0.71 19.77 2.18
CA GLU A 205 -1.33 19.47 3.49
C GLU A 205 -2.50 18.48 3.39
N ASN A 206 -3.22 18.44 2.26
CA ASN A 206 -4.34 17.51 2.09
C ASN A 206 -3.90 16.07 1.82
N ALA A 207 -2.61 15.81 1.56
CA ALA A 207 -2.11 14.47 1.27
C ALA A 207 -2.34 13.51 2.46
N VAL A 208 -2.24 14.00 3.70
CA VAL A 208 -2.48 13.19 4.90
C VAL A 208 -3.95 12.83 5.13
N LEU A 209 -4.88 13.43 4.36
CA LEU A 209 -6.30 13.13 4.41
C LEU A 209 -6.73 12.02 3.42
N ASN A 210 -5.80 11.53 2.60
CA ASN A 210 -6.03 10.45 1.64
C ASN A 210 -4.83 9.48 1.60
N MET A 211 -4.51 8.92 2.76
CA MET A 211 -3.39 7.99 2.91
C MET A 211 -3.78 6.56 2.54
N HIS A 212 -2.78 5.83 2.06
CA HIS A 212 -2.79 4.36 2.09
C HIS A 212 -1.57 3.96 2.91
N ILE A 213 -1.81 3.17 3.96
CA ILE A 213 -0.84 2.91 5.00
C ILE A 213 -0.73 1.41 5.15
N HIS A 214 0.48 0.89 5.11
CA HIS A 214 0.76 -0.50 5.50
C HIS A 214 1.41 -0.52 6.88
N VAL A 215 1.01 -1.50 7.68
CA VAL A 215 1.51 -1.71 9.02
C VAL A 215 1.61 -3.21 9.30
N SER A 216 2.76 -3.64 9.78
CA SER A 216 2.99 -4.98 10.30
C SER A 216 4.05 -4.97 11.41
N GLY A 217 4.19 -6.07 12.14
CA GLY A 217 5.49 -6.35 12.76
C GLY A 217 6.53 -6.64 11.68
N ILE A 218 7.81 -6.42 11.97
CA ILE A 218 8.87 -6.59 10.97
C ILE A 218 10.17 -7.14 11.58
N ASP A 219 10.76 -8.16 10.93
CA ASP A 219 12.14 -8.59 11.16
C ASP A 219 13.04 -8.00 10.08
N TYR A 220 14.20 -7.48 10.48
CA TYR A 220 15.11 -6.78 9.58
C TYR A 220 16.58 -7.00 9.95
N SER A 221 17.45 -6.56 9.06
CA SER A 221 18.91 -6.58 9.20
C SER A 221 19.47 -5.24 8.71
N PRO A 222 20.80 -5.02 8.77
CA PRO A 222 21.40 -3.87 8.09
C PRO A 222 21.13 -3.81 6.57
N ARG A 223 20.62 -4.87 5.95
CA ARG A 223 20.18 -4.90 4.54
C ARG A 223 18.70 -4.53 4.34
N GLY A 224 18.00 -4.19 5.41
CA GLY A 224 16.57 -3.94 5.40
C GLY A 224 15.74 -5.15 5.83
N GLU A 225 14.48 -5.09 5.47
CA GLU A 225 13.40 -6.07 5.71
C GLU A 225 13.79 -7.50 5.32
N LYS A 226 13.50 -8.46 6.22
CA LYS A 226 13.62 -9.90 5.98
C LYS A 226 12.26 -10.55 5.77
N GLN A 227 11.33 -10.29 6.69
CA GLN A 227 9.96 -10.83 6.66
C GLN A 227 9.06 -10.05 7.62
N HIS A 228 7.76 -10.10 7.36
CA HIS A 228 6.74 -9.58 8.27
C HIS A 228 6.63 -10.50 9.49
N LEU A 229 6.33 -9.89 10.64
CA LEU A 229 6.04 -10.52 11.92
C LEU A 229 4.68 -10.04 12.42
N ASN A 230 4.13 -10.71 13.42
CA ASN A 230 3.01 -10.12 14.17
C ASN A 230 3.56 -8.91 14.96
N LEU A 231 2.70 -7.92 15.23
CA LEU A 231 3.05 -6.71 15.95
C LEU A 231 3.63 -7.01 17.34
N ALA A 232 3.13 -8.06 18.00
CA ALA A 232 3.60 -8.49 19.32
C ALA A 232 5.03 -9.07 19.30
N ASP A 233 5.50 -9.53 18.14
CA ASP A 233 6.78 -10.21 17.96
C ASP A 233 7.87 -9.27 17.40
N SER A 234 7.56 -7.98 17.24
CA SER A 234 8.42 -6.97 16.63
C SER A 234 8.69 -5.80 17.58
N ASP A 235 9.77 -5.06 17.34
CA ASP A 235 10.05 -3.79 17.99
C ASP A 235 9.24 -2.61 17.42
N PHE A 236 8.44 -2.82 16.37
CA PHE A 236 7.68 -1.77 15.72
C PHE A 236 6.63 -1.13 16.66
N ASN A 237 6.78 0.16 16.94
CA ASN A 237 6.00 0.92 17.90
C ASN A 237 4.72 1.47 17.27
N TYR A 238 3.82 0.56 16.90
CA TYR A 238 2.54 0.88 16.27
C TYR A 238 1.67 1.82 17.13
N LYS A 239 1.82 1.80 18.46
CA LYS A 239 1.05 2.69 19.34
C LYS A 239 1.42 4.16 19.14
N GLU A 240 2.71 4.46 19.06
CA GLU A 240 3.17 5.82 18.77
C GLU A 240 2.88 6.24 17.33
N LEU A 241 2.89 5.30 16.37
CA LEU A 241 2.42 5.56 15.00
C LEU A 241 0.95 5.99 15.01
N LEU A 242 0.07 5.21 15.64
CA LEU A 242 -1.36 5.48 15.70
C LEU A 242 -1.67 6.82 16.39
N LEU A 243 -0.90 7.17 17.43
CA LEU A 243 -0.98 8.47 18.08
C LEU A 243 -0.59 9.61 17.11
N ALA A 244 0.52 9.48 16.39
CA ALA A 244 0.95 10.48 15.41
C ALA A 244 -0.08 10.66 14.28
N LEU A 245 -0.65 9.57 13.78
CA LEU A 245 -1.70 9.63 12.75
C LEU A 245 -2.97 10.31 13.27
N ARG A 246 -3.37 10.04 14.52
CA ARG A 246 -4.53 10.67 15.16
C ARG A 246 -4.31 12.17 15.37
N ASP A 247 -3.20 12.56 15.98
CA ASP A 247 -2.91 13.95 16.33
C ASP A 247 -2.79 14.84 15.09
N ARG A 248 -2.36 14.27 13.96
CA ARG A 248 -2.31 14.96 12.66
C ARG A 248 -3.61 14.91 11.86
N GLY A 249 -4.66 14.29 12.41
CA GLY A 249 -5.96 14.18 11.75
C GLY A 249 -5.91 13.39 10.44
N CYS A 250 -5.00 12.42 10.34
CA CYS A 250 -4.84 11.62 9.13
C CYS A 250 -6.11 10.83 8.81
N ALA A 251 -6.38 10.67 7.52
CA ALA A 251 -7.50 9.89 7.01
C ALA A 251 -7.05 9.03 5.82
N GLY A 252 -7.70 7.90 5.63
CA GLY A 252 -7.26 6.92 4.65
C GLY A 252 -7.54 5.48 5.05
N LEU A 253 -6.85 4.55 4.38
CA LEU A 253 -6.96 3.12 4.62
C LEU A 253 -5.64 2.60 5.20
N VAL A 254 -5.73 1.96 6.37
CA VAL A 254 -4.66 1.22 7.03
C VAL A 254 -4.86 -0.27 6.73
N ILE A 255 -3.89 -0.87 6.08
CA ILE A 255 -3.85 -2.30 5.76
C ILE A 255 -2.84 -2.96 6.69
N CYS A 256 -3.30 -3.98 7.41
CA CYS A 256 -2.42 -4.81 8.23
C CYS A 256 -1.85 -5.96 7.41
N GLU A 257 -0.52 -6.05 7.34
CA GLU A 257 0.23 -7.07 6.60
C GLU A 257 0.92 -8.08 7.53
N SER A 258 0.55 -8.09 8.81
CA SER A 258 1.04 -9.08 9.77
C SER A 258 0.65 -10.51 9.36
N PRO A 259 1.46 -11.53 9.70
CA PRO A 259 1.14 -12.92 9.39
C PRO A 259 -0.17 -13.46 10.00
N ASN A 260 -0.70 -12.85 11.07
CA ASN A 260 -2.00 -13.17 11.66
C ASN A 260 -3.18 -12.35 11.10
N ILE A 261 -2.93 -11.50 10.10
CA ILE A 261 -3.89 -10.73 9.27
C ILE A 261 -4.98 -10.03 10.10
N GLU A 262 -6.14 -10.68 10.28
CA GLU A 262 -7.30 -10.06 10.92
C GLU A 262 -7.10 -9.74 12.40
N GLU A 263 -6.26 -10.52 13.10
CA GLU A 263 -6.02 -10.32 14.53
C GLU A 263 -5.30 -9.00 14.79
N ASP A 264 -4.20 -8.73 14.08
CA ASP A 264 -3.47 -7.47 14.21
C ASP A 264 -4.23 -6.30 13.59
N ALA A 265 -5.02 -6.53 12.52
CA ALA A 265 -5.89 -5.49 11.96
C ALA A 265 -6.90 -4.99 12.99
N LEU A 266 -7.51 -5.91 13.75
CA LEU A 266 -8.42 -5.58 14.84
C LEU A 266 -7.69 -4.88 15.99
N LEU A 267 -6.51 -5.38 16.38
CA LEU A 267 -5.68 -4.76 17.40
C LEU A 267 -5.33 -3.29 17.07
N LEU A 268 -4.94 -3.01 15.82
CA LEU A 268 -4.65 -1.66 15.36
C LEU A 268 -5.88 -0.76 15.45
N LYS A 269 -7.04 -1.25 14.97
CA LYS A 269 -8.31 -0.53 15.02
C LYS A 269 -8.72 -0.20 16.46
N GLU A 270 -8.75 -1.20 17.33
CA GLU A 270 -9.10 -1.05 18.74
C GLU A 270 -8.17 -0.07 19.45
N THR A 271 -6.86 -0.20 19.21
CA THR A 271 -5.86 0.70 19.77
C THR A 271 -6.13 2.14 19.35
N TYR A 272 -6.30 2.41 18.06
CA TYR A 272 -6.54 3.76 17.53
C TYR A 272 -7.78 4.44 18.15
N PHE A 273 -8.89 3.70 18.22
CA PHE A 273 -10.14 4.23 18.79
C PHE A 273 -10.12 4.32 20.33
N SER A 274 -9.21 3.63 21.01
CA SER A 274 -9.00 3.74 22.46
C SER A 274 -8.10 4.91 22.88
N LEU A 275 -7.35 5.51 21.95
CA LEU A 275 -6.51 6.68 22.25
C LEU A 275 -7.38 7.83 22.77
N ALA A 276 -6.83 8.63 23.69
CA ALA A 276 -7.50 9.79 24.27
C ALA A 276 -7.50 10.99 23.32
#